data_AF-R7SHL7-F1
#
_entry.id   AF-R7SHL7-F1
#
_cell.length_a   1.000
_cell.length_b   1.000
_cell.length_c   1.000
_cell.angle_alpha   90.00
_cell.angle_beta   90.00
_cell.angle_gamma   90.00
#
_symmetry.space_group_name_H-M   'P 1'
#
loop_
_entity.id
_entity.type
_entity.pdbx_description
1 polymer ?
#
loop_
_entity_poly.entity_id
_entity_poly.type
_entity_poly.pdbx_seq_one_letter_code
_entity_poly.pdbx_strand_id
1 'polypeptide(L)'
;MWVRTVLLSLLALAQWGSASPYRADLVDYNINTNQNAQTPTDYSTNKRSSYTKSPPNWRAIPFYTVLMDKFADGDPSNNDYFGTMYEWDWRETQLRFGGDLKGLVSRLDYLQGMGIKGIFISGTPFLNMIWQADSYSPLDFTVLDPHWGTLADWQAAIDEIHSRGMYIMADFTVGTMADLVGFKGFLNESTPFSLNEYDAVWKDPLYTPWGFQEYKDFAVNNAWNDSCQLPTFWGDDGTIQNIGWTTGCRESDFDQYGDMEAFGVHPDWQRQLAKFASVQDRLREWKPEVMAKLKTFSCMAITALDIDAIRIDKSTQVTVDALAEWASSTRACAAALNKTNFYIPGEVTGGDTFGSLY
;
A
#
# COMPACT_ATOMS: atom_id res chain seq x y z
N MET A 1 -62.32 10.09 8.95
CA MET A 1 -61.28 10.16 7.91
C MET A 1 -59.92 10.12 8.59
N TRP A 2 -59.16 9.05 8.33
CA TRP A 2 -57.71 8.91 8.49
C TRP A 2 -57.09 9.00 9.91
N VAL A 3 -57.11 7.87 10.62
CA VAL A 3 -56.12 7.52 11.65
C VAL A 3 -55.45 6.21 11.25
N ARG A 4 -54.43 6.31 10.39
CA ARG A 4 -53.33 5.35 10.10
C ARG A 4 -52.32 6.21 9.32
N THR A 5 -51.09 6.47 9.73
CA THR A 5 -49.95 5.54 9.68
C THR A 5 -48.74 6.36 10.15
N VAL A 6 -48.18 6.11 11.33
CA VAL A 6 -46.85 6.62 11.73
C VAL A 6 -46.09 5.46 12.35
N LEU A 7 -45.68 4.55 11.49
CA LEU A 7 -44.76 3.47 11.77
C LEU A 7 -44.22 3.06 10.40
N LEU A 8 -42.97 3.45 10.12
CA LEU A 8 -42.09 3.05 9.00
C LEU A 8 -41.40 4.28 8.37
N SER A 9 -40.46 4.89 9.09
CA SER A 9 -39.43 5.74 8.48
C SER A 9 -38.18 5.79 9.35
N LEU A 10 -37.77 4.63 9.86
CA LEU A 10 -36.48 4.39 10.54
C LEU A 10 -35.78 3.16 9.96
N LEU A 11 -36.00 2.90 8.67
CA LEU A 11 -35.26 1.89 7.91
C LEU A 11 -34.12 2.58 7.17
N ALA A 12 -32.92 2.37 7.70
CA ALA A 12 -31.66 2.30 6.96
C ALA A 12 -31.25 3.54 6.15
N LEU A 13 -30.65 4.52 6.84
CA LEU A 13 -29.41 5.13 6.33
C LEU A 13 -28.27 4.13 6.60
N ALA A 14 -28.34 2.94 6.00
CA ALA A 14 -27.14 2.14 5.82
C ALA A 14 -26.35 2.91 4.77
N GLN A 15 -25.24 3.54 5.15
CA GLN A 15 -24.29 3.99 4.16
C GLN A 15 -23.90 2.77 3.34
N TRP A 16 -24.15 2.82 2.03
CA TRP A 16 -23.70 1.76 1.13
C TRP A 16 -22.17 1.87 1.13
N GLY A 17 -21.51 1.00 1.89
CA GLY A 17 -20.07 0.84 1.79
C GLY A 17 -19.75 0.49 0.35
N SER A 18 -18.85 1.27 -0.26
CA SER A 18 -18.19 0.85 -1.49
C SER A 18 -16.92 0.13 -1.07
N ALA A 19 -16.89 -1.17 -1.32
CA ALA A 19 -15.72 -2.00 -1.24
C ALA A 19 -15.35 -2.38 -2.68
N SER A 20 -14.05 -2.45 -3.02
CA SER A 20 -13.56 -3.17 -4.19
C SER A 20 -14.31 -4.49 -4.32
N PRO A 21 -15.16 -4.65 -5.36
CA PRO A 21 -15.84 -5.92 -5.57
C PRO A 21 -14.76 -6.94 -5.86
N TYR A 22 -14.95 -8.16 -5.34
CA TYR A 22 -14.15 -9.32 -5.76
C TYR A 22 -13.97 -9.29 -7.28
N ARG A 23 -12.72 -9.12 -7.74
CA ARG A 23 -12.40 -8.96 -9.16
C ARG A 23 -12.52 -10.32 -9.83
N ALA A 24 -13.69 -10.60 -10.40
CA ALA A 24 -13.96 -11.87 -11.06
C ALA A 24 -13.03 -12.15 -12.25
N ASP A 25 -12.52 -11.08 -12.87
CA ASP A 25 -11.50 -11.11 -13.92
C ASP A 25 -10.10 -11.45 -13.41
N LEU A 26 -9.84 -11.27 -12.11
CA LEU A 26 -8.54 -11.51 -11.45
C LEU A 26 -8.68 -12.49 -10.27
N VAL A 27 -9.55 -13.48 -10.39
CA VAL A 27 -9.84 -14.48 -9.35
C VAL A 27 -8.57 -15.07 -8.73
N ASP A 28 -7.63 -15.48 -9.56
CA ASP A 28 -6.41 -16.17 -9.12
C ASP A 28 -5.40 -15.23 -8.44
N TYR A 29 -5.63 -13.91 -8.49
CA TYR A 29 -4.77 -12.88 -7.92
C TYR A 29 -5.38 -12.21 -6.68
N ASN A 30 -6.67 -12.46 -6.40
CA ASN A 30 -7.36 -11.87 -5.26
C ASN A 30 -6.84 -12.44 -3.94
N ILE A 31 -6.35 -11.56 -3.07
CA ILE A 31 -6.06 -11.84 -1.67
C ILE A 31 -7.36 -11.86 -0.86
N ASN A 32 -8.30 -10.97 -1.18
CA ASN A 32 -9.62 -10.94 -0.56
C ASN A 32 -10.49 -12.09 -1.09
N THR A 33 -10.83 -13.04 -0.22
CA THR A 33 -11.73 -14.16 -0.55
C THR A 33 -13.17 -13.90 -0.11
N ASN A 34 -13.44 -12.82 0.64
CA ASN A 34 -14.80 -12.47 1.08
C ASN A 34 -15.57 -11.72 -0.02
N GLN A 35 -16.33 -12.47 -0.82
CA GLN A 35 -17.18 -11.92 -1.88
C GLN A 35 -18.38 -11.11 -1.36
N ASN A 36 -18.73 -11.22 -0.08
CA ASN A 36 -19.88 -10.54 0.51
C ASN A 36 -19.48 -9.30 1.33
N ALA A 37 -18.20 -8.93 1.32
CA ALA A 37 -17.71 -7.75 2.03
C ALA A 37 -18.47 -6.49 1.59
N GLN A 38 -18.93 -5.70 2.56
CA GLN A 38 -19.62 -4.44 2.29
C GLN A 38 -18.68 -3.24 2.46
N THR A 39 -17.64 -3.38 3.29
CA THR A 39 -16.60 -2.38 3.47
C THR A 39 -15.21 -3.04 3.42
N PRO A 40 -14.14 -2.25 3.19
CA PRO A 40 -12.79 -2.81 3.18
C PRO A 40 -12.35 -3.42 4.52
N THR A 41 -13.01 -3.07 5.63
CA THR A 41 -12.75 -3.70 6.94
C THR A 41 -13.34 -5.10 7.06
N ASP A 42 -14.28 -5.48 6.19
CA ASP A 42 -14.86 -6.83 6.14
C ASP A 42 -14.00 -7.81 5.32
N TYR A 43 -12.96 -7.31 4.64
CA TYR A 43 -12.12 -8.16 3.82
C TYR A 43 -11.39 -9.19 4.67
N SER A 44 -11.28 -10.38 4.11
CA SER A 44 -10.61 -11.49 4.75
C SER A 44 -10.07 -12.44 3.71
N THR A 45 -9.13 -13.27 4.13
CA THR A 45 -8.52 -14.30 3.30
C THR A 45 -8.54 -15.63 4.02
N ASN A 46 -8.45 -16.71 3.26
CA ASN A 46 -8.38 -18.05 3.84
C ASN A 46 -7.04 -18.23 4.54
N LYS A 47 -7.07 -18.75 5.77
CA LYS A 47 -5.84 -19.10 6.48
C LYS A 47 -5.14 -20.26 5.78
N ARG A 48 -3.81 -20.21 5.74
CA ARG A 48 -2.95 -21.32 5.33
C ARG A 48 -2.99 -22.45 6.36
N SER A 49 -2.57 -23.64 5.95
CA SER A 49 -2.46 -24.81 6.83
C SER A 49 -1.44 -24.64 7.96
N SER A 50 -0.39 -23.86 7.70
CA SER A 50 0.70 -23.57 8.63
C SER A 50 1.34 -22.23 8.28
N TYR A 51 2.03 -21.65 9.25
CA TYR A 51 2.79 -20.40 9.12
C TYR A 51 4.21 -20.60 9.64
N THR A 52 5.19 -20.07 8.90
CA THR A 52 6.60 -20.11 9.32
C THR A 52 6.84 -19.18 10.49
N LYS A 53 7.54 -19.66 11.52
CA LYS A 53 7.86 -18.85 12.71
C LYS A 53 8.92 -17.81 12.38
N SER A 54 8.82 -16.64 13.03
CA SER A 54 9.86 -15.60 12.93
C SER A 54 11.23 -16.13 13.37
N PRO A 55 12.33 -15.65 12.76
CA PRO A 55 13.68 -15.97 13.24
C PRO A 55 13.89 -15.44 14.66
N PRO A 56 14.76 -16.09 15.47
CA PRO A 56 15.05 -15.63 16.82
C PRO A 56 15.82 -14.29 16.83
N ASN A 57 16.58 -14.00 15.78
CA ASN A 57 17.37 -12.77 15.66
C ASN A 57 17.51 -12.33 14.20
N TRP A 58 16.82 -11.24 13.83
CA TRP A 58 16.89 -10.64 12.50
C TRP A 58 18.27 -10.09 12.13
N ARG A 59 19.08 -9.67 13.12
CA ARG A 59 20.44 -9.15 12.88
C ARG A 59 21.40 -10.21 12.35
N ALA A 60 21.07 -11.50 12.50
CA ALA A 60 21.86 -12.62 12.01
C ALA A 60 21.44 -13.10 10.61
N ILE A 61 20.42 -12.49 10.01
CA ILE A 61 19.90 -12.86 8.70
C ILE A 61 20.55 -11.96 7.64
N PRO A 62 21.46 -12.48 6.79
CA PRO A 62 21.93 -11.75 5.63
C PRO A 62 20.80 -11.64 4.61
N PHE A 63 20.45 -10.40 4.26
CA PHE A 63 19.41 -10.09 3.27
C PHE A 63 19.99 -9.86 1.88
N TYR A 64 19.23 -10.25 0.88
CA TYR A 64 19.43 -9.89 -0.52
C TYR A 64 18.19 -9.18 -1.04
N THR A 65 18.37 -7.95 -1.53
CA THR A 65 17.27 -7.19 -2.13
C THR A 65 17.10 -7.59 -3.58
N VAL A 66 15.87 -7.92 -3.97
CA VAL A 66 15.48 -8.20 -5.35
C VAL A 66 14.49 -7.14 -5.82
N LEU A 67 14.76 -6.57 -6.99
CA LEU A 67 13.74 -5.89 -7.79
C LEU A 67 13.11 -6.98 -8.65
N MET A 68 11.90 -7.43 -8.31
CA MET A 68 11.31 -8.65 -8.88
C MET A 68 11.35 -8.64 -10.40
N ASP A 69 10.81 -7.56 -11.01
CA ASP A 69 10.76 -7.37 -12.46
C ASP A 69 12.13 -7.40 -13.14
N LYS A 70 13.22 -7.08 -12.43
CA LYS A 70 14.57 -6.97 -12.99
C LYS A 70 15.50 -8.12 -12.60
N PHE A 71 15.02 -9.10 -11.83
CA PHE A 71 15.88 -10.14 -11.27
C PHE A 71 16.02 -11.36 -12.18
N ALA A 72 14.92 -12.05 -12.48
CA ALA A 72 14.89 -13.22 -13.35
C ALA A 72 13.48 -13.44 -13.89
N ASP A 73 13.36 -13.62 -15.20
CA ASP A 73 12.14 -14.02 -15.90
C ASP A 73 12.09 -15.57 -15.94
N GLY A 74 11.03 -16.13 -15.34
CA GLY A 74 10.76 -17.57 -15.31
C GLY A 74 9.44 -17.96 -15.98
N ASP A 75 8.57 -16.99 -16.28
CA ASP A 75 7.33 -17.16 -17.02
C ASP A 75 7.11 -16.04 -18.04
N PRO A 76 7.69 -16.13 -19.24
CA PRO A 76 7.54 -15.08 -20.25
C PRO A 76 6.09 -14.84 -20.71
N SER A 77 5.14 -15.69 -20.32
CA SER A 77 3.72 -15.53 -20.69
C SER A 77 2.98 -14.46 -19.90
N ASN A 78 3.51 -14.02 -18.75
CA ASN A 78 2.93 -12.93 -17.95
C ASN A 78 3.65 -11.58 -18.12
N ASN A 79 4.69 -11.52 -18.95
CA ASN A 79 5.47 -10.31 -19.23
C ASN A 79 4.62 -9.20 -19.84
N ASP A 80 3.85 -9.55 -20.86
CA ASP A 80 2.98 -8.65 -21.62
C ASP A 80 1.53 -9.09 -21.43
N TYR A 81 1.03 -8.92 -20.21
CA TYR A 81 -0.25 -9.49 -19.75
C TYR A 81 -1.44 -9.00 -20.60
N PHE A 82 -1.42 -7.75 -21.07
CA PHE A 82 -2.45 -7.22 -21.98
C PHE A 82 -2.03 -7.12 -23.45
N GLY A 83 -0.77 -7.38 -23.80
CA GLY A 83 -0.32 -7.30 -25.19
C GLY A 83 -0.16 -5.85 -25.68
N THR A 84 0.25 -4.92 -24.82
CA THR A 84 0.28 -3.48 -25.13
C THR A 84 1.69 -2.93 -25.27
N MET A 85 1.85 -1.88 -26.10
CA MET A 85 3.18 -1.31 -26.38
C MET A 85 3.85 -0.61 -25.19
N TYR A 86 3.11 -0.38 -24.10
CA TYR A 86 3.58 0.38 -22.93
C TYR A 86 3.73 -0.51 -21.70
N GLU A 87 3.71 -1.82 -21.85
CA GLU A 87 3.72 -2.76 -20.73
C GLU A 87 5.11 -3.35 -20.54
N TRP A 88 5.61 -4.01 -21.59
CA TRP A 88 6.85 -4.76 -21.56
C TRP A 88 7.79 -4.41 -22.72
N ASP A 89 9.01 -4.01 -22.38
CA ASP A 89 10.15 -4.01 -23.30
C ASP A 89 11.43 -4.09 -22.48
N TRP A 90 12.14 -5.22 -22.57
CA TRP A 90 13.40 -5.44 -21.89
C TRP A 90 14.52 -4.46 -22.27
N ARG A 91 14.35 -3.71 -23.36
CA ARG A 91 15.30 -2.67 -23.81
C ARG A 91 15.03 -1.31 -23.17
N GLU A 92 13.84 -1.12 -22.62
CA GLU A 92 13.44 0.12 -21.97
C GLU A 92 13.71 0.04 -20.46
N THR A 93 14.10 1.16 -19.86
CA THR A 93 14.43 1.19 -18.43
C THR A 93 13.21 1.40 -17.54
N GLN A 94 12.14 1.98 -18.09
CA GLN A 94 10.91 2.31 -17.37
C GLN A 94 9.86 1.19 -17.47
N LEU A 95 9.80 0.50 -18.61
CA LEU A 95 8.83 -0.57 -18.83
C LEU A 95 9.25 -1.86 -18.10
N ARG A 96 8.32 -2.82 -18.04
CA ARG A 96 8.59 -4.11 -17.42
C ARG A 96 9.60 -4.91 -18.23
N PHE A 97 10.47 -5.62 -17.52
CA PHE A 97 11.45 -6.55 -18.10
C PHE A 97 10.90 -7.97 -18.07
N GLY A 98 10.03 -8.32 -17.12
CA GLY A 98 9.39 -9.65 -17.05
C GLY A 98 9.90 -10.54 -15.93
N GLY A 99 10.60 -9.99 -14.94
CA GLY A 99 11.00 -10.79 -13.78
C GLY A 99 9.80 -11.13 -12.88
N ASP A 100 9.75 -12.37 -12.40
CA ASP A 100 8.57 -12.95 -11.75
C ASP A 100 8.93 -13.97 -10.64
N LEU A 101 7.91 -14.53 -9.98
CA LEU A 101 8.08 -15.50 -8.89
C LEU A 101 8.71 -16.82 -9.34
N LYS A 102 8.40 -17.33 -10.53
CA LYS A 102 9.02 -18.56 -11.05
C LYS A 102 10.50 -18.30 -11.34
N GLY A 103 10.82 -17.12 -11.84
CA GLY A 103 12.18 -16.62 -12.00
C GLY A 103 12.92 -16.55 -10.67
N LEU A 104 12.33 -15.96 -9.64
CA LEU A 104 12.88 -15.95 -8.28
C LEU A 104 13.14 -17.37 -7.76
N VAL A 105 12.14 -18.26 -7.85
CA VAL A 105 12.25 -19.67 -7.42
C VAL A 105 13.40 -20.38 -8.12
N SER A 106 13.59 -20.15 -9.43
CA SER A 106 14.68 -20.74 -10.21
C SER A 106 16.09 -20.31 -9.75
N ARG A 107 16.19 -19.22 -8.98
CA ARG A 107 17.45 -18.66 -8.46
C ARG A 107 17.63 -18.81 -6.96
N LEU A 108 16.71 -19.48 -6.25
CA LEU A 108 16.86 -19.67 -4.80
C LEU A 108 18.13 -20.44 -4.43
N ASP A 109 18.54 -21.41 -5.24
CA ASP A 109 19.79 -22.16 -5.00
C ASP A 109 21.04 -21.26 -5.15
N TYR A 110 20.99 -20.27 -6.05
CA TYR A 110 22.04 -19.25 -6.18
C TYR A 110 22.12 -18.36 -4.93
N LEU A 111 20.97 -17.88 -4.45
CA LEU A 111 20.90 -17.04 -3.24
C LEU A 111 21.35 -17.84 -2.00
N GLN A 112 20.86 -19.08 -1.85
CA GLN A 112 21.24 -19.95 -0.75
C GLN A 112 22.73 -20.32 -0.81
N GLY A 113 23.28 -20.59 -1.99
CA GLY A 113 24.71 -20.87 -2.19
C GLY A 113 25.62 -19.70 -1.82
N MET A 114 25.12 -18.46 -1.93
CA MET A 114 25.82 -17.25 -1.45
C MET A 114 25.76 -17.11 0.08
N GLY A 115 24.91 -17.89 0.76
CA GLY A 115 24.69 -17.83 2.21
C GLY A 115 23.61 -16.83 2.64
N ILE A 116 22.82 -16.30 1.70
CA ILE A 116 21.67 -15.45 1.97
C ILE A 116 20.60 -16.25 2.72
N LYS A 117 19.93 -15.60 3.68
CA LYS A 117 18.83 -16.18 4.46
C LYS A 117 17.57 -15.32 4.49
N GLY A 118 17.63 -14.10 3.99
CA GLY A 118 16.48 -13.21 3.85
C GLY A 118 16.40 -12.67 2.44
N ILE A 119 15.21 -12.69 1.85
CA ILE A 119 14.95 -12.04 0.56
C ILE A 119 14.07 -10.83 0.85
N PHE A 120 14.52 -9.64 0.45
CA PHE A 120 13.69 -8.44 0.48
C PHE A 120 13.25 -8.14 -0.96
N ILE A 121 11.94 -8.18 -1.21
CA ILE A 121 11.38 -7.77 -2.49
C ILE A 121 11.14 -6.27 -2.42
N SER A 122 11.87 -5.50 -3.23
CA SER A 122 11.67 -4.06 -3.43
C SER A 122 10.52 -3.86 -4.42
N GLY A 123 9.56 -3.03 -4.03
CA GLY A 123 8.27 -2.89 -4.71
C GLY A 123 7.18 -3.70 -4.01
N THR A 124 5.96 -3.17 -4.06
CA THR A 124 4.79 -3.79 -3.44
C THR A 124 4.28 -4.98 -4.25
N PRO A 125 3.74 -6.04 -3.61
CA PRO A 125 3.20 -7.20 -4.32
C PRO A 125 1.85 -6.94 -5.00
N PHE A 126 1.28 -5.75 -4.80
CA PHE A 126 -0.08 -5.40 -5.16
C PHE A 126 -0.18 -4.91 -6.60
N LEU A 127 -1.39 -4.85 -7.12
CA LEU A 127 -1.68 -4.40 -8.47
C LEU A 127 -1.19 -2.97 -8.73
N ASN A 128 -0.27 -2.80 -9.68
CA ASN A 128 0.22 -1.50 -10.14
C ASN A 128 -0.22 -1.21 -11.58
N MET A 129 0.06 -0.02 -12.11
CA MET A 129 -0.11 0.21 -13.56
C MET A 129 0.81 -0.71 -14.36
N ILE A 130 0.38 -1.07 -15.57
CA ILE A 130 1.08 -2.03 -16.43
C ILE A 130 2.52 -1.60 -16.74
N TRP A 131 2.79 -0.29 -16.85
CA TRP A 131 4.13 0.26 -17.11
C TRP A 131 4.98 0.48 -15.85
N GLN A 132 4.41 0.34 -14.64
CA GLN A 132 5.10 0.67 -13.39
C GLN A 132 5.91 -0.52 -12.86
N ALA A 133 7.07 -0.74 -13.48
CA ALA A 133 8.00 -1.82 -13.10
C ALA A 133 8.61 -1.65 -11.69
N ASP A 134 8.58 -0.44 -11.12
CA ASP A 134 9.05 -0.14 -9.77
C ASP A 134 8.10 -0.66 -8.68
N SER A 135 6.82 -0.86 -9.02
CA SER A 135 5.78 -1.48 -8.18
C SER A 135 5.49 -0.74 -6.87
N TYR A 136 5.77 0.56 -6.79
CA TYR A 136 5.55 1.38 -5.58
C TYR A 136 4.22 2.15 -5.56
N SER A 137 3.37 2.01 -6.57
CA SER A 137 2.16 2.83 -6.77
C SER A 137 0.91 1.95 -6.88
N PRO A 138 0.52 1.26 -5.80
CA PRO A 138 -0.57 0.30 -5.84
C PRO A 138 -1.92 0.97 -6.16
N LEU A 139 -2.68 0.32 -7.03
CA LEU A 139 -4.06 0.66 -7.39
C LEU A 139 -5.07 -0.01 -6.47
N ASP A 140 -4.77 -1.23 -6.04
CA ASP A 140 -5.65 -2.08 -5.24
C ASP A 140 -4.81 -2.97 -4.31
N PHE A 141 -4.97 -2.82 -2.99
CA PHE A 141 -4.24 -3.61 -1.99
C PHE A 141 -4.79 -5.04 -1.80
N THR A 142 -5.89 -5.38 -2.48
CA THR A 142 -6.56 -6.69 -2.37
C THR A 142 -6.20 -7.64 -3.50
N VAL A 143 -5.48 -7.18 -4.51
CA VAL A 143 -5.13 -7.92 -5.73
C VAL A 143 -3.61 -7.91 -5.91
N LEU A 144 -3.04 -9.08 -6.19
CA LEU A 144 -1.62 -9.23 -6.51
C LEU A 144 -1.35 -8.81 -7.96
N ASP A 145 -0.15 -8.30 -8.24
CA ASP A 145 0.24 -7.91 -9.60
C ASP A 145 0.37 -9.14 -10.51
N PRO A 146 -0.42 -9.24 -11.61
CA PRO A 146 -0.39 -10.42 -12.47
C PRO A 146 0.94 -10.70 -13.15
N HIS A 147 1.80 -9.68 -13.30
CA HIS A 147 3.12 -9.83 -13.89
C HIS A 147 4.09 -10.61 -12.99
N TRP A 148 3.81 -10.73 -11.69
CA TRP A 148 4.66 -11.53 -10.79
C TRP A 148 4.15 -12.96 -10.60
N GLY A 149 2.85 -13.18 -10.78
CA GLY A 149 2.21 -14.49 -10.69
C GLY A 149 0.92 -14.47 -9.87
N THR A 150 0.24 -15.61 -9.84
CA THR A 150 -1.02 -15.80 -9.09
C THR A 150 -0.79 -15.87 -7.58
N LEU A 151 -1.86 -15.80 -6.79
CA LEU A 151 -1.80 -16.09 -5.36
C LEU A 151 -1.17 -17.47 -5.11
N ALA A 152 -1.54 -18.49 -5.90
CA ALA A 152 -0.96 -19.83 -5.75
C ALA A 152 0.56 -19.83 -6.01
N ASP A 153 1.05 -19.09 -7.01
CA ASP A 153 2.49 -18.94 -7.28
C ASP A 153 3.21 -18.28 -6.10
N TRP A 154 2.63 -17.22 -5.52
CA TRP A 154 3.18 -16.59 -4.31
C TRP A 154 3.27 -17.56 -3.14
N GLN A 155 2.19 -18.29 -2.89
CA GLN A 155 2.13 -19.25 -1.79
C GLN A 155 3.19 -20.34 -1.97
N ALA A 156 3.36 -20.86 -3.18
CA ALA A 156 4.37 -21.86 -3.51
C ALA A 156 5.80 -21.31 -3.43
N ALA A 157 6.05 -20.10 -3.94
CA ALA A 157 7.36 -19.47 -3.89
C ALA A 157 7.82 -19.22 -2.45
N ILE A 158 6.92 -18.76 -1.58
CA ILE A 158 7.22 -18.53 -0.16
C ILE A 158 7.46 -19.86 0.56
N ASP A 159 6.67 -20.91 0.26
CA ASP A 159 6.93 -22.25 0.81
C ASP A 159 8.32 -22.78 0.39
N GLU A 160 8.76 -22.54 -0.85
CA GLU A 160 10.10 -22.92 -1.33
C GLU A 160 11.24 -22.12 -0.67
N ILE A 161 10.99 -20.85 -0.35
CA ILE A 161 11.91 -20.00 0.44
C ILE A 161 12.03 -20.55 1.86
N HIS A 162 10.89 -20.85 2.51
CA HIS A 162 10.86 -21.39 3.87
C HIS A 162 11.43 -22.80 3.97
N SER A 163 11.23 -23.66 2.96
CA SER A 163 11.81 -25.02 2.93
C SER A 163 13.34 -25.01 2.94
N ARG A 164 13.94 -23.92 2.48
CA ARG A 164 15.39 -23.64 2.50
C ARG A 164 15.88 -23.00 3.79
N GLY A 165 15.00 -22.77 4.76
CA GLY A 165 15.30 -22.06 5.99
C GLY A 165 15.61 -20.57 5.77
N MET A 166 15.08 -20.00 4.69
CA MET A 166 15.16 -18.57 4.37
C MET A 166 13.85 -17.87 4.73
N TYR A 167 13.86 -16.55 4.77
CA TYR A 167 12.73 -15.69 5.11
C TYR A 167 12.46 -14.68 4.00
N ILE A 168 11.23 -14.18 3.93
CA ILE A 168 10.83 -13.17 2.96
C ILE A 168 10.31 -11.90 3.62
N MET A 169 10.77 -10.76 3.11
CA MET A 169 10.34 -9.42 3.48
C MET A 169 9.67 -8.78 2.26
N ALA A 170 8.41 -8.39 2.40
CA ALA A 170 7.69 -7.64 1.38
C ALA A 170 7.82 -6.13 1.61
N ASP A 171 7.69 -5.33 0.55
CA ASP A 171 7.63 -3.86 0.63
C ASP A 171 6.19 -3.38 0.61
N PHE A 172 5.86 -2.38 1.43
CA PHE A 172 4.53 -1.81 1.55
C PHE A 172 4.59 -0.29 1.50
N THR A 173 3.73 0.33 0.69
CA THR A 173 3.33 1.72 0.91
C THR A 173 2.19 1.76 1.91
N VAL A 174 2.31 2.59 2.95
CA VAL A 174 1.24 2.74 3.98
C VAL A 174 0.44 4.02 3.73
N GLY A 175 1.13 5.13 3.45
CA GLY A 175 0.50 6.45 3.26
C GLY A 175 0.25 6.82 1.80
N THR A 176 0.60 5.98 0.83
CA THR A 176 0.51 6.33 -0.59
C THR A 176 -0.10 5.24 -1.46
N MET A 177 -0.76 5.68 -2.53
CA MET A 177 -1.30 4.85 -3.61
C MET A 177 -0.81 5.38 -4.97
N ALA A 178 -1.37 4.86 -6.06
CA ALA A 178 -1.18 5.38 -7.42
C ALA A 178 -1.56 6.87 -7.57
N ASP A 179 -1.62 7.37 -8.80
CA ASP A 179 -1.93 8.76 -9.11
C ASP A 179 -3.30 8.92 -9.79
N LEU A 180 -4.39 8.70 -9.04
CA LEU A 180 -5.76 8.85 -9.55
C LEU A 180 -6.42 10.17 -9.11
N VAL A 181 -5.90 10.84 -8.07
CA VAL A 181 -6.48 12.07 -7.53
C VAL A 181 -5.74 13.30 -8.05
N GLY A 182 -6.46 14.33 -8.47
CA GLY A 182 -5.94 15.64 -8.85
C GLY A 182 -6.59 16.75 -8.03
N PHE A 183 -6.07 17.97 -8.16
CA PHE A 183 -6.66 19.14 -7.51
C PHE A 183 -7.30 20.06 -8.55
N LYS A 184 -8.50 20.54 -8.26
CA LYS A 184 -9.27 21.39 -9.17
C LYS A 184 -8.48 22.66 -9.51
N GLY A 185 -8.25 22.87 -10.81
CA GLY A 185 -7.44 24.00 -11.31
C GLY A 185 -5.96 23.67 -11.52
N PHE A 186 -5.48 22.52 -11.04
CA PHE A 186 -4.08 22.11 -11.08
C PHE A 186 -3.90 20.69 -11.66
N LEU A 187 -4.72 20.31 -12.65
CA LEU A 187 -4.59 18.98 -13.28
C LEU A 187 -3.38 18.85 -14.22
N ASN A 188 -2.89 19.98 -14.74
CA ASN A 188 -1.81 20.03 -15.73
C ASN A 188 -0.52 20.66 -15.18
N GLU A 189 -0.46 20.95 -13.88
CA GLU A 189 0.68 21.59 -13.23
C GLU A 189 0.78 21.14 -11.76
N SER A 190 1.97 21.25 -11.16
CA SER A 190 2.17 20.92 -9.75
C SER A 190 1.34 21.86 -8.87
N THR A 191 0.60 21.28 -7.93
CA THR A 191 -0.26 22.05 -7.01
C THR A 191 0.57 22.60 -5.85
N PRO A 192 0.64 23.91 -5.62
CA PRO A 192 1.40 24.48 -4.51
C PRO A 192 0.90 23.97 -3.15
N PHE A 193 1.80 23.81 -2.19
CA PHE A 193 1.41 23.42 -0.83
C PHE A 193 0.52 24.49 -0.17
N SER A 194 -0.60 24.09 0.44
CA SER A 194 -1.53 24.98 1.13
C SER A 194 -2.29 24.27 2.25
N LEU A 195 -2.27 24.83 3.46
CA LEU A 195 -3.03 24.34 4.62
C LEU A 195 -4.54 24.52 4.52
N ASN A 196 -5.03 25.29 3.54
CA ASN A 196 -6.47 25.50 3.33
C ASN A 196 -7.14 24.36 2.55
N GLU A 197 -6.34 23.39 2.09
CA GLU A 197 -6.73 22.32 1.19
C GLU A 197 -7.32 22.78 -0.16
N TYR A 198 -7.20 21.92 -1.16
CA TYR A 198 -7.83 22.09 -2.46
C TYR A 198 -9.07 21.22 -2.56
N ASP A 199 -9.97 21.53 -3.51
CA ASP A 199 -10.98 20.56 -3.92
C ASP A 199 -10.29 19.47 -4.75
N ALA A 200 -10.35 18.23 -4.29
CA ALA A 200 -9.84 17.09 -5.03
C ALA A 200 -10.87 16.61 -6.08
N VAL A 201 -10.36 16.13 -7.19
CA VAL A 201 -11.12 15.55 -8.30
C VAL A 201 -10.44 14.27 -8.74
N TRP A 202 -11.17 13.32 -9.28
CA TRP A 202 -10.56 12.21 -10.00
C TRP A 202 -9.93 12.75 -11.29
N LYS A 203 -8.73 12.27 -11.63
CA LYS A 203 -8.05 12.71 -12.86
C LYS A 203 -8.80 12.28 -14.12
N ASP A 204 -9.69 11.28 -14.02
CA ASP A 204 -10.53 10.73 -15.09
C ASP A 204 -9.83 10.27 -16.39
N PRO A 205 -8.52 9.93 -16.48
CA PRO A 205 -8.13 9.03 -17.56
C PRO A 205 -8.72 7.66 -17.23
N LEU A 206 -9.40 7.03 -18.18
CA LEU A 206 -9.67 5.61 -18.07
C LEU A 206 -8.31 4.92 -18.15
N TYR A 207 -7.79 4.44 -17.01
CA TYR A 207 -6.55 3.68 -16.99
C TYR A 207 -6.81 2.29 -17.54
N THR A 208 -7.00 2.25 -18.86
CA THR A 208 -6.97 1.03 -19.64
C THR A 208 -5.58 0.43 -19.52
N PRO A 209 -5.47 -0.90 -19.39
CA PRO A 209 -6.55 -1.88 -19.55
C PRO A 209 -7.26 -2.29 -18.24
N TRP A 210 -6.79 -1.83 -17.07
CA TRP A 210 -7.39 -2.21 -15.78
C TRP A 210 -8.81 -1.68 -15.54
N GLY A 211 -9.15 -0.54 -16.16
CA GLY A 211 -10.47 0.08 -16.08
C GLY A 211 -10.73 0.88 -14.80
N PHE A 212 -9.67 1.32 -14.09
CA PHE A 212 -9.81 2.21 -12.94
C PHE A 212 -10.09 3.64 -13.41
N GLN A 213 -11.12 4.26 -12.84
CA GLN A 213 -11.41 5.70 -12.91
C GLN A 213 -11.25 6.36 -11.53
N GLU A 214 -11.43 5.57 -10.47
CA GLU A 214 -11.37 5.95 -9.07
C GLU A 214 -10.84 4.77 -8.25
N TYR A 215 -10.33 5.03 -7.05
CA TYR A 215 -10.10 3.96 -6.09
C TYR A 215 -11.43 3.40 -5.60
N LYS A 216 -11.52 2.08 -5.45
CA LYS A 216 -12.73 1.43 -4.97
C LYS A 216 -12.85 1.40 -3.45
N ASP A 217 -11.71 1.34 -2.75
CA ASP A 217 -11.68 1.26 -1.29
C ASP A 217 -11.53 2.61 -0.60
N PHE A 218 -11.26 3.68 -1.35
CA PHE A 218 -11.00 5.02 -0.83
C PHE A 218 -11.78 6.07 -1.60
N ALA A 219 -12.37 7.03 -0.89
CA ALA A 219 -13.24 8.02 -1.47
C ALA A 219 -12.67 9.43 -1.36
N VAL A 220 -12.82 10.21 -2.43
CA VAL A 220 -12.62 11.66 -2.41
C VAL A 220 -13.88 12.32 -1.89
N ASN A 221 -13.75 13.14 -0.84
CA ASN A 221 -14.87 13.92 -0.29
C ASN A 221 -14.44 15.35 0.04
N ASN A 222 -14.98 16.31 -0.70
CA ASN A 222 -14.68 17.73 -0.53
C ASN A 222 -15.53 18.42 0.55
N ALA A 223 -16.38 17.71 1.29
CA ALA A 223 -17.10 18.31 2.42
C ALA A 223 -16.09 18.78 3.49
N TRP A 224 -16.34 19.97 4.04
CA TRP A 224 -15.51 20.55 5.09
C TRP A 224 -15.98 20.09 6.46
N ASN A 225 -15.04 19.71 7.33
CA ASN A 225 -15.31 19.35 8.72
C ASN A 225 -14.49 20.22 9.67
N ASP A 226 -15.19 21.12 10.37
CA ASP A 226 -14.59 22.01 11.37
C ASP A 226 -14.05 21.27 12.61
N SER A 227 -14.53 20.05 12.87
CA SER A 227 -14.10 19.23 14.01
C SER A 227 -12.85 18.41 13.72
N CYS A 228 -12.42 18.33 12.46
CA CYS A 228 -11.23 17.59 12.08
C CYS A 228 -10.00 18.14 12.80
N GLN A 229 -9.12 17.26 13.27
CA GLN A 229 -7.86 17.59 13.93
C GLN A 229 -6.71 17.00 13.13
N LEU A 230 -5.71 17.82 12.82
CA LEU A 230 -4.48 17.33 12.22
C LEU A 230 -3.69 16.45 13.20
N PRO A 231 -2.85 15.54 12.69
CA PRO A 231 -1.98 14.73 13.52
C PRO A 231 -0.88 15.57 14.18
N THR A 232 -0.21 14.99 15.18
CA THR A 232 0.94 15.63 15.81
C THR A 232 2.12 15.61 14.85
N PHE A 233 2.63 16.79 14.51
CA PHE A 233 3.84 16.94 13.73
C PHE A 233 5.05 17.17 14.63
N TRP A 234 6.17 16.58 14.25
CA TRP A 234 7.42 16.64 15.00
C TRP A 234 8.49 17.33 14.18
N GLY A 235 9.36 18.09 14.84
CA GLY A 235 10.57 18.63 14.25
C GLY A 235 11.74 17.68 14.46
N ASP A 236 12.85 17.96 13.76
CA ASP A 236 14.09 17.18 13.88
C ASP A 236 14.60 17.07 15.30
N ASP A 237 14.37 18.08 16.15
CA ASP A 237 14.78 18.12 17.55
C ASP A 237 13.81 17.39 18.50
N GLY A 238 12.79 16.73 17.96
CA GLY A 238 11.75 16.04 18.73
C GLY A 238 10.74 16.97 19.39
N THR A 239 10.70 18.25 19.02
CA THR A 239 9.67 19.18 19.49
C THR A 239 8.41 19.07 18.64
N ILE A 240 7.25 19.28 19.26
CA ILE A 240 5.97 19.35 18.54
C ILE A 240 5.95 20.65 17.72
N GLN A 241 5.68 20.53 16.43
CA GLN A 241 5.62 21.65 15.51
C GLN A 241 4.23 22.28 15.51
N ASN A 242 4.17 23.59 15.79
CA ASN A 242 2.97 24.37 15.54
C ASN A 242 3.00 24.87 14.08
N ILE A 243 2.26 24.17 13.23
CA ILE A 243 2.21 24.46 11.78
C ILE A 243 1.26 25.62 11.42
N GLY A 244 0.71 26.32 12.41
CA GLY A 244 -0.20 27.46 12.18
C GLY A 244 -1.56 27.06 11.62
N TRP A 245 -1.94 25.77 11.76
CA TRP A 245 -3.27 25.31 11.42
C TRP A 245 -4.30 25.91 12.39
N THR A 246 -5.39 26.44 11.83
CA THR A 246 -6.37 27.23 12.61
C THR A 246 -7.66 26.46 12.85
N THR A 247 -8.28 25.87 11.82
CA THR A 247 -9.45 24.99 11.96
C THR A 247 -9.71 24.14 10.72
N GLY A 248 -10.24 22.93 10.93
CA GLY A 248 -10.90 22.08 9.92
C GLY A 248 -10.01 21.39 8.89
N CYS A 249 -10.59 20.40 8.23
CA CYS A 249 -10.01 19.69 7.09
C CYS A 249 -11.11 19.12 6.20
N ARG A 250 -10.77 18.56 5.04
CA ARG A 250 -11.73 17.87 4.16
C ARG A 250 -12.02 16.46 4.69
N GLU A 251 -13.28 16.01 4.58
CA GLU A 251 -13.74 14.67 5.00
C GLU A 251 -13.24 13.51 4.12
N SER A 252 -12.31 13.80 3.22
CA SER A 252 -11.73 12.90 2.24
C SER A 252 -10.86 11.82 2.87
N ASP A 253 -10.75 10.66 2.22
CA ASP A 253 -9.75 9.64 2.57
C ASP A 253 -8.34 10.01 2.08
N PHE A 254 -8.23 11.09 1.31
CA PHE A 254 -6.96 11.64 0.82
C PHE A 254 -6.66 13.00 1.45
N ASP A 255 -5.38 13.25 1.65
CA ASP A 255 -4.91 14.59 2.00
C ASP A 255 -4.91 15.50 0.77
N GLN A 256 -5.39 16.73 0.94
CA GLN A 256 -5.63 17.66 -0.17
C GLN A 256 -4.79 18.94 -0.05
N TYR A 257 -3.58 18.83 0.51
CA TYR A 257 -2.70 19.96 0.82
C TYR A 257 -1.79 20.40 -0.33
N GLY A 258 -1.88 19.76 -1.50
CA GLY A 258 -1.05 20.04 -2.67
C GLY A 258 -0.07 18.92 -2.98
N ASP A 259 0.94 19.24 -3.78
CA ASP A 259 1.94 18.30 -4.29
C ASP A 259 3.34 18.76 -3.90
N MET A 260 4.24 17.79 -3.69
CA MET A 260 5.61 18.05 -3.27
C MET A 260 6.60 17.31 -4.16
N GLU A 261 7.62 18.01 -4.64
CA GLU A 261 8.65 17.42 -5.48
C GLU A 261 9.42 16.30 -4.75
N ALA A 262 9.90 15.31 -5.52
CA ALA A 262 10.68 14.20 -4.99
C ALA A 262 12.03 14.68 -4.40
N PHE A 263 12.60 15.72 -5.00
CA PHE A 263 13.89 16.30 -4.63
C PHE A 263 13.68 17.73 -4.13
N GLY A 264 14.44 18.15 -3.13
CA GLY A 264 14.32 19.46 -2.51
C GLY A 264 14.42 19.38 -1.00
N VAL A 265 14.58 20.52 -0.34
CA VAL A 265 14.56 20.60 1.13
C VAL A 265 13.22 21.21 1.54
N HIS A 266 12.33 20.36 2.02
CA HIS A 266 11.01 20.74 2.53
C HIS A 266 10.88 20.24 3.97
N PRO A 267 10.17 20.96 4.85
CA PRO A 267 9.87 20.46 6.18
C PRO A 267 9.20 19.09 6.11
N ASP A 268 9.64 18.14 6.94
CA ASP A 268 9.15 16.75 6.87
C ASP A 268 7.63 16.64 7.07
N TRP A 269 7.07 17.48 7.93
CA TRP A 269 5.62 17.55 8.14
C TRP A 269 4.82 17.91 6.87
N GLN A 270 5.39 18.68 5.95
CA GLN A 270 4.73 18.98 4.67
C GLN A 270 4.71 17.74 3.77
N ARG A 271 5.78 16.93 3.79
CA ARG A 271 5.85 15.68 3.02
C ARG A 271 4.87 14.63 3.53
N GLN A 272 4.53 14.68 4.82
CA GLN A 272 3.53 13.82 5.44
C GLN A 272 2.10 14.14 4.96
N LEU A 273 1.84 15.38 4.52
CA LEU A 273 0.52 15.84 4.09
C LEU A 273 0.36 15.97 2.56
N ALA A 274 1.46 16.13 1.84
CA ALA A 274 1.41 16.37 0.40
C ALA A 274 1.41 15.07 -0.41
N LYS A 275 0.86 15.17 -1.62
CA LYS A 275 1.13 14.20 -2.68
C LYS A 275 2.63 14.15 -2.98
N PHE A 276 3.08 13.00 -3.47
CA PHE A 276 4.48 12.78 -3.79
C PHE A 276 4.69 12.90 -5.30
N ALA A 277 5.39 13.96 -5.69
CA ALA A 277 5.95 14.24 -7.01
C ALA A 277 5.00 14.00 -8.19
N SER A 278 3.71 14.32 -8.01
CA SER A 278 2.65 14.04 -9.00
C SER A 278 2.53 12.57 -9.43
N VAL A 279 3.13 11.62 -8.71
CA VAL A 279 3.12 10.18 -9.05
C VAL A 279 2.38 9.31 -8.04
N GLN A 280 2.13 9.83 -6.83
CA GLN A 280 1.42 9.08 -5.79
C GLN A 280 0.48 9.97 -4.99
N ASP A 281 -0.74 9.48 -4.82
CA ASP A 281 -1.77 10.06 -3.96
C ASP A 281 -1.42 9.85 -2.49
N ARG A 282 -1.68 10.86 -1.66
CA ARG A 282 -1.48 10.81 -0.20
C ARG A 282 -2.77 10.39 0.48
N LEU A 283 -2.77 9.19 1.04
CA LEU A 283 -3.85 8.77 1.94
C LEU A 283 -3.81 9.62 3.21
N ARG A 284 -4.97 9.93 3.76
CA ARG A 284 -5.11 10.58 5.06
C ARG A 284 -4.98 9.53 6.15
N GLU A 285 -3.80 8.94 6.34
CA GLU A 285 -3.63 7.76 7.21
C GLU A 285 -3.97 8.04 8.68
N TRP A 286 -3.89 9.31 9.09
CA TRP A 286 -4.23 9.77 10.43
C TRP A 286 -5.75 9.86 10.66
N LYS A 287 -6.58 9.67 9.62
CA LYS A 287 -8.03 9.50 9.76
C LYS A 287 -8.32 8.06 10.23
N PRO A 288 -9.05 7.85 11.34
CA PRO A 288 -9.27 6.50 11.89
C PRO A 288 -9.89 5.50 10.92
N GLU A 289 -10.80 5.95 10.05
CA GLU A 289 -11.45 5.11 9.05
C GLU A 289 -10.46 4.62 7.98
N VAL A 290 -9.54 5.48 7.53
CA VAL A 290 -8.48 5.11 6.57
C VAL A 290 -7.51 4.13 7.22
N MET A 291 -7.08 4.43 8.44
CA MET A 291 -6.20 3.54 9.22
C MET A 291 -6.82 2.15 9.44
N ALA A 292 -8.14 2.07 9.69
CA ALA A 292 -8.83 0.79 9.83
C ALA A 292 -8.70 -0.08 8.55
N LYS A 293 -8.83 0.52 7.36
CA LYS A 293 -8.64 -0.17 6.07
C LYS A 293 -7.20 -0.66 5.91
N LEU A 294 -6.22 0.21 6.18
CA LEU A 294 -4.79 -0.11 6.04
C LEU A 294 -4.33 -1.27 6.94
N LYS A 295 -4.89 -1.38 8.15
CA LYS A 295 -4.65 -2.52 9.05
C LYS A 295 -5.23 -3.83 8.53
N THR A 296 -6.40 -3.78 7.89
CA THR A 296 -7.01 -4.96 7.28
C THR A 296 -6.14 -5.47 6.13
N PHE A 297 -5.67 -4.57 5.26
CA PHE A 297 -4.82 -4.96 4.12
C PHE A 297 -3.50 -5.61 4.55
N SER A 298 -2.81 -5.04 5.54
CA SER A 298 -1.55 -5.63 6.03
C SER A 298 -1.77 -7.03 6.64
N CYS A 299 -2.83 -7.19 7.43
CA CYS A 299 -3.15 -8.47 8.06
C CYS A 299 -3.58 -9.53 7.04
N MET A 300 -4.34 -9.14 6.01
CA MET A 300 -4.69 -10.01 4.90
C MET A 300 -3.46 -10.51 4.15
N ALA A 301 -2.54 -9.62 3.80
CA ALA A 301 -1.33 -10.00 3.07
C ALA A 301 -0.47 -10.99 3.88
N ILE A 302 -0.27 -10.77 5.18
CA ILE A 302 0.45 -11.73 6.04
C ILE A 302 -0.27 -13.07 6.09
N THR A 303 -1.59 -13.04 6.22
CA THR A 303 -2.42 -14.26 6.33
C THR A 303 -2.40 -15.08 5.04
N ALA A 304 -2.48 -14.44 3.87
CA ALA A 304 -2.51 -15.10 2.58
C ALA A 304 -1.12 -15.60 2.14
N LEU A 305 -0.09 -14.80 2.35
CA LEU A 305 1.23 -15.02 1.75
C LEU A 305 2.24 -15.68 2.70
N ASP A 306 2.05 -15.60 4.02
CA ASP A 306 3.02 -16.07 5.03
C ASP A 306 4.36 -15.30 5.02
N ILE A 307 4.35 -14.02 4.61
CA ILE A 307 5.54 -13.15 4.69
C ILE A 307 6.06 -13.03 6.13
N ASP A 308 7.36 -12.81 6.30
CA ASP A 308 8.03 -12.84 7.62
C ASP A 308 8.34 -11.45 8.18
N ALA A 309 8.40 -10.45 7.29
CA ALA A 309 8.66 -9.06 7.60
C ALA A 309 8.01 -8.14 6.55
N ILE A 310 7.81 -6.88 6.92
CA ILE A 310 7.36 -5.83 6.00
C ILE A 310 8.30 -4.64 6.09
N ARG A 311 8.97 -4.27 5.00
CA ARG A 311 9.64 -2.97 4.88
C ARG A 311 8.61 -1.92 4.50
N ILE A 312 8.64 -0.77 5.16
CA ILE A 312 7.76 0.37 4.87
C ILE A 312 8.49 1.34 3.95
N ASP A 313 7.90 1.59 2.79
CA ASP A 313 8.31 2.63 1.87
C ASP A 313 8.03 4.02 2.43
N LYS A 314 8.99 4.95 2.27
CA LYS A 314 8.86 6.35 2.69
C LYS A 314 8.31 6.49 4.12
N SER A 315 8.86 5.74 5.08
CA SER A 315 8.26 5.63 6.42
C SER A 315 8.15 6.97 7.14
N THR A 316 9.08 7.90 6.89
CA THR A 316 9.06 9.26 7.45
C THR A 316 7.98 10.18 6.85
N GLN A 317 7.34 9.76 5.76
CA GLN A 317 6.21 10.46 5.15
C GLN A 317 4.85 9.97 5.68
N VAL A 318 4.85 8.99 6.58
CA VAL A 318 3.66 8.57 7.33
C VAL A 318 3.74 9.26 8.68
N THR A 319 2.64 9.78 9.21
CA THR A 319 2.66 10.39 10.55
C THR A 319 3.07 9.38 11.64
N VAL A 320 3.85 9.84 12.64
CA VAL A 320 4.46 8.96 13.66
C VAL A 320 3.42 8.12 14.38
N ASP A 321 2.33 8.76 14.84
CA ASP A 321 1.26 8.09 15.57
C ASP A 321 0.55 7.04 14.71
N ALA A 322 0.24 7.39 13.45
CA ALA A 322 -0.40 6.49 12.50
C ALA A 322 0.50 5.28 12.18
N LEU A 323 1.80 5.49 12.00
CA LEU A 323 2.74 4.40 11.73
C LEU A 323 2.90 3.49 12.94
N ALA A 324 2.98 4.06 14.15
CA ALA A 324 3.02 3.28 15.39
C ALA A 324 1.76 2.42 15.56
N GLU A 325 0.58 2.99 15.27
CA GLU A 325 -0.70 2.31 15.32
C GLU A 325 -0.79 1.18 14.27
N TRP A 326 -0.42 1.46 13.02
CA TRP A 326 -0.39 0.47 11.95
C TRP A 326 0.59 -0.66 12.25
N ALA A 327 1.83 -0.34 12.63
CA ALA A 327 2.87 -1.34 12.93
C ALA A 327 2.49 -2.22 14.13
N SER A 328 1.86 -1.64 15.16
CA SER A 328 1.36 -2.38 16.32
C SER A 328 0.27 -3.38 15.93
N SER A 329 -0.69 -2.96 15.11
CA SER A 329 -1.76 -3.82 14.59
C SER A 329 -1.21 -4.93 13.70
N THR A 330 -0.29 -4.60 12.78
CA THR A 330 0.36 -5.55 11.87
C THR A 330 1.14 -6.62 12.65
N ARG A 331 1.91 -6.23 13.67
CA ARG A 331 2.61 -7.18 14.56
C ARG A 331 1.64 -8.05 15.36
N ALA A 332 0.52 -7.51 15.83
CA ALA A 332 -0.50 -8.28 16.53
C ALA A 332 -1.14 -9.34 15.62
N CYS A 333 -1.44 -9.01 14.36
CA CYS A 333 -1.91 -9.97 13.37
C CYS A 333 -0.87 -11.08 13.11
N ALA A 334 0.40 -10.70 12.89
CA ALA A 334 1.48 -11.67 12.72
C ALA A 334 1.64 -12.61 13.94
N ALA A 335 1.57 -12.06 15.16
CA ALA A 335 1.65 -12.84 16.38
C ALA A 335 0.49 -13.85 16.51
N ALA A 336 -0.72 -13.50 16.07
CA ALA A 336 -1.86 -14.41 16.02
C ALA A 336 -1.66 -15.59 15.04
N LEU A 337 -0.72 -15.46 14.10
CA LEU A 337 -0.27 -16.49 13.16
C LEU A 337 1.05 -17.14 13.60
N ASN A 338 1.43 -17.02 14.88
CA ASN A 338 2.64 -17.60 15.47
C ASN A 338 3.96 -16.97 14.98
N LYS A 339 3.92 -15.77 14.39
CA LYS A 339 5.09 -14.95 14.05
C LYS A 339 5.33 -13.90 15.15
N THR A 340 5.85 -14.33 16.30
CA THR A 340 5.99 -13.48 17.50
C THR A 340 7.14 -12.49 17.46
N ASN A 341 8.02 -12.57 16.45
CA ASN A 341 9.13 -11.63 16.25
C ASN A 341 9.05 -11.05 14.84
N PHE A 342 7.90 -10.50 14.46
CA PHE A 342 7.69 -9.95 13.12
C PHE A 342 8.43 -8.61 12.94
N TYR A 343 9.33 -8.55 11.95
CA TYR A 343 10.17 -7.37 11.73
C TYR A 343 9.50 -6.38 10.79
N ILE A 344 9.56 -5.11 11.16
CA ILE A 344 9.03 -4.00 10.36
C ILE A 344 10.08 -2.88 10.34
N PRO A 345 11.01 -2.87 9.38
CA PRO A 345 11.87 -1.73 9.12
C PRO A 345 11.15 -0.67 8.28
N GLY A 346 11.60 0.58 8.38
CA GLY A 346 11.14 1.68 7.53
C GLY A 346 12.29 2.32 6.77
N GLU A 347 12.00 2.84 5.59
CA GLU A 347 12.92 3.71 4.86
C GLU A 347 12.89 5.13 5.42
N VAL A 348 14.02 5.53 5.99
CA VAL A 348 14.24 6.87 6.53
C VAL A 348 15.12 7.64 5.56
N THR A 349 14.54 8.61 4.85
CA THR A 349 15.29 9.55 3.97
C THR A 349 15.53 10.91 4.62
N GLY A 350 14.90 11.18 5.77
CA GLY A 350 15.13 12.38 6.57
C GLY A 350 16.48 12.32 7.32
N GLY A 351 16.80 13.37 8.07
CA GLY A 351 17.99 13.36 8.92
C GLY A 351 17.88 12.33 10.05
N ASP A 352 19.02 11.80 10.53
CA ASP A 352 19.08 10.80 11.60
C ASP A 352 18.26 11.20 12.84
N THR A 353 18.22 12.50 13.17
CA THR A 353 17.48 13.01 14.33
C THR A 353 15.96 12.86 14.16
N PHE A 354 15.40 13.27 13.01
CA PHE A 354 13.98 13.06 12.73
C PHE A 354 13.64 11.57 12.61
N GLY A 355 14.53 10.80 11.96
CA GLY A 355 14.42 9.35 11.85
C GLY A 355 14.34 8.64 13.20
N SER A 356 14.98 9.17 14.24
CA SER A 356 14.98 8.58 15.59
C SER A 356 13.61 8.62 16.30
N LEU A 357 12.64 9.37 15.77
CA LEU A 357 11.27 9.38 16.26
C LEU A 357 10.47 8.14 15.83
N TYR A 358 10.94 7.42 14.80
CA TYR A 358 10.35 6.20 14.23
C TYR A 358 11.10 4.95 14.69
#